data_AF-A0A0S4LN06-F1
#
_entry.id   AF-A0A0S4LN06-F1
#
_cell.length_a   1.000
_cell.length_b   1.000
_cell.length_c   1.000
_cell.angle_alpha   90.00
_cell.angle_beta   90.00
_cell.angle_gamma   90.00
#
_symmetry.space_group_name_H-M   'P 1'
#
loop_
_entity.id
_entity.type
_entity.pdbx_description
1 polymer ?
#
loop_
_entity_poly.entity_id
_entity_poly.type
_entity_poly.pdbx_seq_one_letter_code
_entity_poly.pdbx_strand_id
1 'polypeptide(L)'
;MFPPVASATHEADHRFMVEGYVCGPDGKGLSNTEVLVKDTRISYGQVVRTDGDGYYKAMFHLHNDNLGDPLLVEARGEQQNFKVEFDPKDLESDRKIRVNFGTGCDAGGPPSWIWWGGGAVVAVVGGVIGMKLARSQRQRVKVKSRGKRKS
;
A
#
# COMPACT_ATOMS: atom_id res chain seq x y z
N MET A 1 -7.99 -1.09 35.25
CA MET A 1 -7.77 -2.46 34.74
C MET A 1 -8.22 -2.45 33.29
N PHE A 2 -7.27 -2.45 32.35
CA PHE A 2 -7.58 -2.49 30.91
C PHE A 2 -7.80 -3.95 30.52
N PRO A 3 -8.83 -4.28 29.72
CA PRO A 3 -9.01 -5.65 29.28
C PRO A 3 -7.80 -6.07 28.42
N PRO A 4 -7.29 -7.30 28.56
CA PRO A 4 -6.28 -7.79 27.65
C PRO A 4 -6.89 -7.81 26.25
N VAL A 5 -6.20 -7.17 25.29
CA VAL A 5 -6.53 -7.30 23.87
C VAL A 5 -6.29 -8.77 23.54
N ALA A 6 -7.37 -9.52 23.32
CA ALA A 6 -7.29 -10.88 22.83
C ALA A 6 -6.90 -10.82 21.35
N SER A 7 -5.60 -10.85 21.08
CA SER A 7 -5.11 -11.14 19.73
C SER A 7 -5.37 -12.61 19.45
N ALA A 8 -6.27 -12.90 18.51
CA ALA A 8 -6.45 -14.24 17.99
C ALA A 8 -5.21 -14.61 17.16
N THR A 9 -4.23 -15.28 17.77
CA THR A 9 -2.87 -15.47 17.22
C THR A 9 -2.67 -16.74 16.38
N HIS A 10 -3.71 -17.49 16.00
CA HIS A 10 -3.45 -18.85 15.47
C HIS A 10 -4.43 -19.35 14.39
N GLU A 11 -4.55 -18.63 13.26
CA GLU A 11 -5.26 -19.17 12.07
C GLU A 11 -4.84 -18.55 10.72
N ALA A 12 -3.98 -17.51 10.68
CA ALA A 12 -3.59 -16.87 9.41
C ALA A 12 -2.77 -17.81 8.49
N ASP A 13 -2.00 -18.73 9.06
CA ASP A 13 -1.01 -19.58 8.38
C ASP A 13 -1.57 -20.51 7.28
N HIS A 14 -2.88 -20.70 7.16
CA HIS A 14 -3.44 -21.52 6.08
C HIS A 14 -4.55 -20.84 5.27
N ARG A 15 -4.90 -19.59 5.59
CA ARG A 15 -5.97 -18.89 4.87
C ARG A 15 -5.37 -18.02 3.79
N PHE A 16 -5.69 -18.32 2.54
CA PHE A 16 -5.35 -17.49 1.39
C PHE A 16 -6.60 -16.77 0.89
N MET A 17 -6.54 -15.44 0.80
CA MET A 17 -7.68 -14.60 0.45
C MET A 17 -7.52 -14.00 -0.94
N VAL A 18 -8.53 -14.17 -1.77
CA VAL A 18 -8.66 -13.45 -3.05
C VAL A 18 -9.80 -12.47 -2.89
N GLU A 19 -9.49 -11.19 -2.98
CA GLU A 19 -10.49 -10.13 -2.84
C GLU A 19 -10.38 -9.10 -3.95
N GLY A 20 -11.40 -8.29 -4.14
CA GLY A 20 -11.34 -7.18 -5.09
C GLY A 20 -12.71 -6.65 -5.45
N TYR A 21 -12.76 -5.89 -6.53
CA TYR A 21 -13.97 -5.25 -7.01
C TYR A 21 -14.25 -5.64 -8.46
N VAL A 22 -15.53 -5.78 -8.79
CA VAL A 22 -15.99 -5.84 -10.18
C VAL A 22 -16.70 -4.54 -10.49
N CYS A 23 -16.17 -3.76 -11.43
CA CYS A 23 -16.71 -2.44 -11.78
C CYS A 23 -17.22 -2.38 -13.21
N GLY A 24 -18.20 -1.51 -13.41
CA GLY A 24 -18.72 -1.13 -14.71
C GLY A 24 -17.80 -0.13 -15.43
N PRO A 25 -18.13 0.21 -16.69
CA PRO A 25 -17.41 1.24 -17.45
C PRO A 25 -17.45 2.64 -16.80
N ASP A 26 -18.43 2.90 -15.94
CA ASP A 26 -18.59 4.14 -15.18
C ASP A 26 -17.81 4.15 -13.86
N GLY A 27 -17.02 3.10 -13.59
CA GLY A 27 -16.25 2.95 -12.35
C GLY A 27 -17.08 2.50 -11.15
N LYS A 28 -18.39 2.30 -11.30
CA LYS A 28 -19.24 1.86 -10.19
C LYS A 28 -19.13 0.35 -10.00
N GLY A 29 -19.16 -0.06 -8.73
CA GLY A 29 -19.26 -1.46 -8.36
C GLY A 29 -20.52 -2.12 -8.94
N LEU A 30 -20.36 -3.33 -9.47
CA LEU A 30 -21.45 -4.14 -9.99
C LEU A 30 -21.84 -5.17 -8.93
N SER A 31 -23.03 -5.03 -8.37
CA SER A 31 -23.54 -5.93 -7.34
C SER A 31 -24.00 -7.27 -7.89
N ASN A 32 -24.01 -8.31 -7.04
CA ASN A 32 -24.52 -9.65 -7.35
C ASN A 32 -23.91 -10.26 -8.63
N THR A 33 -22.66 -9.91 -8.91
CA THR A 33 -21.88 -10.42 -10.04
C THR A 33 -21.08 -11.63 -9.59
N GLU A 34 -21.14 -12.72 -10.36
CA GLU A 34 -20.38 -13.94 -10.07
C GLU A 34 -18.90 -13.75 -10.36
N VAL A 35 -18.07 -14.20 -9.42
CA VAL A 35 -16.62 -14.27 -9.53
C VAL A 35 -16.20 -15.70 -9.21
N LEU A 36 -15.59 -16.36 -10.19
CA LEU A 36 -14.94 -17.66 -10.01
C LEU A 36 -13.50 -17.43 -9.59
N VAL A 37 -13.07 -18.10 -8.53
CA VAL A 37 -11.67 -18.17 -8.10
C VAL A 37 -11.29 -19.64 -8.04
N LYS A 38 -10.19 -20.03 -8.68
CA LYS A 38 -9.80 -21.44 -8.79
C LYS A 38 -8.29 -21.62 -8.75
N ASP A 39 -7.82 -22.43 -7.83
CA ASP A 39 -6.51 -23.08 -7.94
C ASP A 39 -6.63 -24.21 -8.97
N THR A 40 -5.94 -24.04 -10.08
CA THR A 40 -6.05 -24.96 -11.22
C THR A 40 -5.14 -26.18 -11.10
N ARG A 41 -4.12 -26.17 -10.23
CA ARG A 41 -3.27 -27.35 -9.99
C ARG A 41 -4.03 -28.39 -9.18
N ILE A 42 -4.66 -27.97 -8.09
CA ILE A 42 -5.44 -28.89 -7.22
C ILE A 42 -6.92 -28.97 -7.61
N SER A 43 -7.33 -28.27 -8.67
CA SER A 43 -8.72 -28.23 -9.17
C SER A 43 -9.75 -27.81 -8.10
N TYR A 44 -9.34 -26.98 -7.15
CA TYR A 44 -10.19 -26.47 -6.09
C TYR A 44 -10.58 -25.01 -6.38
N GLY A 45 -11.85 -24.66 -6.21
CA GLY A 45 -12.35 -23.33 -6.53
C GLY A 45 -13.65 -22.99 -5.83
N GLN A 46 -13.97 -21.70 -5.83
CA GLN A 46 -15.16 -21.11 -5.25
C GLN A 46 -15.79 -20.16 -6.26
N VAL A 47 -17.13 -20.13 -6.29
CA VAL A 47 -17.88 -19.06 -6.96
C VAL A 47 -18.49 -18.20 -5.87
N VAL A 48 -18.12 -16.92 -5.85
CA VAL A 48 -18.64 -15.91 -4.93
C VAL A 48 -19.41 -14.84 -5.69
N ARG A 49 -20.22 -14.06 -4.98
CA ARG A 49 -20.93 -12.91 -5.57
C ARG A 49 -20.49 -11.62 -4.93
N THR A 50 -20.41 -10.58 -5.75
CA THR A 50 -20.13 -9.24 -5.27
C THR A 50 -21.27 -8.68 -4.41
N ASP A 51 -20.93 -7.86 -3.43
CA ASP A 51 -21.88 -7.09 -2.61
C ASP A 51 -22.42 -5.85 -3.34
N GLY A 52 -23.16 -4.98 -2.64
CA GLY A 52 -23.75 -3.77 -3.21
C GLY A 52 -22.74 -2.79 -3.83
N ASP A 53 -21.51 -2.79 -3.35
CA ASP A 53 -20.42 -1.91 -3.82
C ASP A 53 -19.51 -2.60 -4.83
N GLY A 54 -19.90 -3.81 -5.28
CA GLY A 54 -19.12 -4.60 -6.24
C GLY A 54 -17.94 -5.33 -5.62
N TYR A 55 -17.78 -5.34 -4.29
CA TYR A 55 -16.69 -6.04 -3.61
C TYR A 55 -16.97 -7.53 -3.51
N TYR A 56 -15.95 -8.35 -3.70
CA TYR A 56 -16.01 -9.78 -3.47
C TYR A 56 -14.81 -10.26 -2.65
N LYS A 57 -15.00 -11.41 -1.99
CA LYS A 57 -13.96 -12.10 -1.23
C LYS A 57 -14.17 -13.60 -1.30
N ALA A 58 -13.14 -14.33 -1.70
CA ALA A 58 -13.05 -15.79 -1.66
C ALA A 58 -11.92 -16.19 -0.71
N MET A 59 -12.15 -17.24 0.09
CA MET A 59 -11.21 -17.68 1.12
C MET A 59 -10.89 -19.14 0.95
N PHE A 60 -9.60 -19.42 0.75
CA PHE A 60 -9.05 -20.74 0.53
C PHE A 60 -8.29 -21.20 1.76
N HIS A 61 -8.35 -22.50 2.03
CA HIS A 61 -7.42 -23.15 2.93
C HIS A 61 -6.29 -23.75 2.09
N LEU A 62 -5.18 -23.02 1.94
CA LEU A 62 -4.02 -23.44 1.16
C LEU A 62 -2.87 -23.78 2.11
N HIS A 63 -2.18 -24.86 1.81
CA HIS A 63 -0.97 -25.30 2.51
C HIS A 63 0.27 -24.64 1.91
N ASN A 64 1.41 -24.74 2.60
CA ASN A 64 2.66 -24.13 2.12
C ASN A 64 3.17 -24.71 0.80
N ASP A 65 2.81 -25.94 0.45
CA ASP A 65 3.13 -26.56 -0.84
C ASP A 65 2.25 -26.05 -2.00
N ASN A 66 1.22 -25.25 -1.73
CA ASN A 66 0.47 -24.52 -2.74
C ASN A 66 1.17 -23.23 -3.19
N LEU A 67 2.30 -22.85 -2.59
CA LEU A 67 3.08 -21.71 -3.04
C LEU A 67 3.51 -21.90 -4.50
N GLY A 68 3.16 -20.93 -5.34
CA GLY A 68 3.44 -20.93 -6.77
C GLY A 68 2.34 -21.55 -7.64
N ASP A 69 1.26 -22.05 -7.04
CA ASP A 69 0.15 -22.68 -7.77
C ASP A 69 -0.53 -21.71 -8.73
N PRO A 70 -0.95 -22.17 -9.93
CA PRO A 70 -1.69 -21.37 -10.88
C PRO A 70 -3.11 -21.06 -10.37
N LEU A 71 -3.39 -19.77 -10.20
CA LEU A 71 -4.66 -19.23 -9.72
C LEU A 71 -5.40 -18.54 -10.87
N LEU A 72 -6.58 -19.04 -11.22
CA LEU A 72 -7.49 -18.43 -12.18
C LEU A 72 -8.54 -17.62 -11.43
N VAL A 73 -8.76 -16.38 -11.85
CA VAL A 73 -9.88 -15.55 -11.41
C VAL A 73 -10.69 -15.13 -12.64
N GLU A 74 -12.00 -15.33 -12.62
CA GLU A 74 -12.88 -15.00 -13.72
C GLU A 74 -14.10 -14.22 -13.23
N ALA A 75 -14.44 -13.14 -13.93
CA ALA A 75 -15.68 -12.42 -13.74
C ALA A 75 -16.14 -11.81 -15.06
N ARG A 76 -17.44 -11.85 -15.34
CA ARG A 76 -18.06 -11.23 -16.54
C ARG A 76 -17.40 -11.63 -17.88
N GLY A 77 -16.89 -12.85 -17.98
CA GLY A 77 -16.21 -13.36 -19.18
C GLY A 77 -14.77 -12.84 -19.37
N GLU A 78 -14.25 -12.05 -18.43
CA GLU A 78 -12.83 -11.71 -18.34
C GLU A 78 -12.13 -12.71 -17.42
N GLN A 79 -10.98 -13.20 -17.85
CA GLN A 79 -10.13 -14.11 -17.07
C GLN A 79 -8.78 -13.47 -16.79
N GLN A 80 -8.33 -13.57 -15.55
CA GLN A 80 -7.00 -13.17 -15.12
C GLN A 80 -6.29 -14.36 -14.45
N ASN A 81 -5.04 -14.56 -14.83
CA ASN A 81 -4.21 -15.66 -14.33
C ASN A 81 -3.12 -15.12 -13.41
N PHE A 82 -3.01 -15.70 -12.24
CA PHE A 82 -2.06 -15.36 -11.19
C PHE A 82 -1.33 -16.60 -10.70
N LYS A 83 -0.43 -16.38 -9.75
CA LYS A 83 0.12 -17.43 -8.91
C LYS A 83 -0.27 -17.18 -7.46
N VAL A 84 -0.46 -18.26 -6.73
CA VAL A 84 -0.54 -18.21 -5.27
C VAL A 84 0.84 -17.81 -4.75
N GLU A 85 0.94 -16.63 -4.13
CA GLU A 85 2.19 -16.09 -3.62
C GLU A 85 2.01 -15.63 -2.16
N PHE A 86 2.86 -16.14 -1.27
CA PHE A 86 2.96 -15.75 0.14
C PHE A 86 4.32 -16.19 0.71
N ASP A 87 4.77 -15.61 1.82
CA ASP A 87 5.94 -16.10 2.56
C ASP A 87 5.48 -17.16 3.59
N PRO A 88 5.85 -18.45 3.45
CA PRO A 88 5.45 -19.50 4.39
C PRO A 88 6.10 -19.33 5.78
N LYS A 89 7.10 -18.46 5.92
CA LYS A 89 7.72 -18.11 7.21
C LYS A 89 7.05 -16.93 7.88
N ASP A 90 6.22 -16.18 7.16
CA ASP A 90 5.41 -15.10 7.71
C ASP A 90 4.10 -15.67 8.26
N LEU A 91 4.02 -15.72 9.59
CA LEU A 91 2.85 -16.22 10.33
C LEU A 91 1.94 -15.08 10.81
N GLU A 92 2.34 -13.82 10.59
CA GLU A 92 1.65 -12.64 11.11
C GLU A 92 0.81 -11.94 10.03
N SER A 93 1.30 -11.89 8.79
CA SER A 93 0.59 -11.22 7.70
C SER A 93 -0.53 -12.08 7.11
N ASP A 94 -1.64 -11.42 6.76
CA ASP A 94 -2.69 -12.05 5.95
C ASP A 94 -2.14 -12.42 4.56
N ARG A 95 -2.29 -13.69 4.17
CA ARG A 95 -1.99 -14.15 2.81
C ARG A 95 -3.13 -13.72 1.88
N LYS A 96 -2.91 -12.69 1.07
CA LYS A 96 -3.96 -12.15 0.19
C LYS A 96 -3.46 -11.61 -1.13
N ILE A 97 -4.33 -11.66 -2.13
CA ILE A 97 -4.18 -10.99 -3.41
C ILE A 97 -5.43 -10.18 -3.73
N ARG A 98 -5.21 -8.98 -4.30
CA ARG A 98 -6.30 -8.12 -4.77
C ARG A 98 -6.41 -8.19 -6.29
N VAL A 99 -7.60 -8.55 -6.79
CA VAL A 99 -7.88 -8.73 -8.22
C VAL A 99 -9.14 -7.94 -8.58
N ASN A 100 -8.98 -6.87 -9.37
CA ASN A 100 -10.09 -6.05 -9.82
C ASN A 100 -10.47 -6.38 -11.27
N PHE A 101 -11.76 -6.26 -11.60
CA PHE A 101 -12.30 -6.40 -12.95
C PHE A 101 -12.97 -5.11 -13.42
N GLY A 102 -12.80 -4.78 -14.70
CA GLY A 102 -13.31 -3.53 -15.27
C GLY A 102 -12.43 -2.32 -14.99
N THR A 103 -12.96 -1.12 -15.26
CA THR A 103 -12.23 0.15 -15.16
C THR A 103 -12.69 0.95 -13.96
N GLY A 104 -11.78 1.69 -13.31
CA GLY A 104 -12.15 2.66 -12.27
C GLY A 104 -12.40 2.07 -10.88
N CYS A 105 -12.09 0.79 -10.65
CA CYS A 105 -12.19 0.16 -9.32
C CYS A 105 -11.25 0.77 -8.25
N ASP A 106 -10.25 1.55 -8.67
CA ASP A 106 -9.26 2.17 -7.80
C ASP A 106 -9.66 3.58 -7.30
N ALA A 107 -10.95 3.93 -7.32
CA ALA A 107 -11.45 5.17 -6.72
C ALA A 107 -11.17 5.31 -5.19
N GLY A 108 -10.55 4.30 -4.57
CA GLY A 108 -10.01 4.30 -3.21
C GLY A 108 -8.47 4.24 -3.10
N GLY A 109 -7.72 4.42 -4.19
CA GLY A 109 -6.26 4.60 -4.12
C GLY A 109 -5.87 5.91 -3.42
N PRO A 110 -4.68 6.00 -2.79
CA PRO A 110 -4.23 7.24 -2.16
C PRO A 110 -4.32 8.38 -3.19
N PRO A 111 -4.96 9.51 -2.85
CA PRO A 111 -5.27 10.50 -3.87
C PRO A 111 -3.96 11.06 -4.46
N SER A 112 -3.97 11.34 -5.76
CA SER A 112 -2.78 11.64 -6.58
C SER A 112 -1.93 12.82 -6.09
N TRP A 113 -2.42 13.62 -5.14
CA TRP A 113 -1.65 14.66 -4.45
C TRP A 113 -0.46 14.11 -3.63
N ILE A 114 -0.47 12.83 -3.24
CA ILE A 114 0.68 12.20 -2.56
C ILE A 114 1.94 12.16 -3.44
N TRP A 115 1.81 12.13 -4.77
CA TRP A 115 2.96 12.23 -5.68
C TRP A 115 3.49 13.66 -5.86
N TRP A 116 2.77 14.68 -5.38
CA TRP A 116 3.22 16.08 -5.37
C TRP A 116 3.66 16.57 -3.97
N GLY A 117 3.47 15.75 -2.91
CA GLY A 117 3.75 16.11 -1.51
C GLY A 117 5.12 15.71 -0.98
N GLY A 118 6.04 15.22 -1.81
CA GLY A 118 7.35 14.69 -1.41
C GLY A 118 8.53 15.66 -1.60
N GLY A 119 8.31 16.97 -1.59
CA GLY A 119 9.30 17.94 -2.07
C GLY A 119 9.37 19.27 -1.33
N ALA A 120 9.17 19.31 0.00
CA ALA A 120 9.40 20.54 0.75
C ALA A 120 9.65 20.32 2.25
N VAL A 121 10.81 19.77 2.62
CA VAL A 121 11.44 20.14 3.91
C VAL A 121 12.77 20.81 3.57
N VAL A 122 12.65 22.06 3.13
CA VAL A 122 13.76 22.96 2.83
C VAL A 122 14.29 23.53 4.15
N ALA A 123 15.53 23.13 4.48
CA ALA A 123 16.58 23.95 5.05
C ALA A 123 16.20 25.02 6.11
N VAL A 124 15.91 24.61 7.35
CA VAL A 124 15.91 25.53 8.51
C VAL A 124 17.28 25.57 9.23
N VAL A 125 18.15 24.57 9.03
CA VAL A 125 19.43 24.48 9.78
C VAL A 125 20.53 25.40 9.22
N GLY A 126 20.44 25.87 7.98
CA GLY A 126 21.46 26.74 7.36
C GLY A 126 21.44 28.20 7.84
N GLY A 127 20.28 28.70 8.30
CA GLY A 127 20.10 30.13 8.62
C GLY A 127 20.88 30.58 9.86
N VAL A 128 21.00 29.73 10.87
CA VAL A 128 21.59 30.12 12.16
C VAL A 128 23.13 30.18 12.11
N ILE A 129 23.77 29.37 11.27
CA ILE A 129 25.23 29.37 11.11
C ILE A 129 25.68 30.53 10.19
N GLY A 130 24.96 30.80 9.10
CA GLY A 130 25.27 31.89 8.16
C GLY A 130 25.20 33.28 8.80
N MET A 131 24.24 33.51 9.70
CA MET A 131 24.06 34.82 10.35
C MET A 131 25.18 35.17 11.34
N LYS A 132 25.83 34.17 11.97
CA LYS A 132 26.98 34.41 12.88
C LYS A 132 28.28 34.74 12.14
N LEU A 133 28.52 34.14 10.97
CA LEU A 133 29.73 34.42 10.17
C LEU A 133 29.69 35.80 9.52
N ALA A 134 28.53 36.24 9.02
CA ALA A 134 28.38 37.57 8.42
C ALA A 134 28.54 38.72 9.45
N ARG A 135 28.15 38.50 10.72
CA ARG A 135 28.34 39.49 11.79
C ARG A 135 29.80 39.62 12.24
N SER A 136 30.57 38.52 12.27
CA SER A 136 31.97 38.57 12.73
C SER A 136 32.92 39.23 11.70
N GLN A 137 32.64 39.10 10.40
CA GLN A 137 33.40 39.81 9.36
C GLN A 137 33.15 41.33 9.37
N ARG A 138 31.91 41.77 9.62
CA ARG A 138 31.60 43.22 9.71
C ARG A 138 32.25 43.91 10.92
N GLN A 139 32.55 43.17 11.99
CA GLN A 139 33.29 43.72 13.14
C GLN A 139 34.80 43.80 12.89
N ARG A 140 35.40 42.87 12.11
CA ARG A 140 36.83 42.93 11.76
C ARG A 140 37.18 44.08 10.80
N VAL A 141 36.26 44.46 9.90
CA VAL A 141 36.47 45.61 8.99
C VAL A 141 36.38 46.95 9.72
N LYS A 142 35.51 47.09 10.74
CA LYS A 142 35.42 48.33 11.55
C LYS A 142 36.60 48.55 12.48
N VAL A 143 37.29 47.52 12.95
CA VAL A 143 38.49 47.66 13.81
C VAL A 143 39.72 48.06 12.98
N LYS A 144 39.86 47.59 11.73
CA LYS A 144 41.01 47.91 10.88
C LYS A 144 40.98 49.35 10.29
N SER A 145 39.81 49.99 10.27
CA SER A 145 39.66 51.38 9.80
C SER A 145 39.85 52.44 10.89
N ARG A 146 39.95 52.06 12.18
CA ARG A 146 40.10 53.00 13.31
C ARG A 146 41.51 52.98 13.96
N GLY A 147 42.48 52.33 13.32
CA GLY A 147 43.90 52.29 13.72
C GLY A 147 44.82 53.24 12.94
N LYS A 148 44.30 54.03 12.00
CA LYS A 148 45.02 55.15 11.34
C LYS A 148 44.50 56.49 11.87
N ARG A 149 44.80 56.81 13.13
CA ARG A 149 44.92 58.17 13.70
C ARG A 149 45.30 58.06 15.18
N LYS A 150 46.42 58.72 15.55
CA LYS A 150 47.19 58.68 16.82
C LYS A 150 48.16 57.49 16.88
N SER A 151 49.48 57.65 16.96
CA SER A 151 50.38 58.79 17.21
C SER A 151 51.68 58.57 16.44
#